data_AF-A0A2P7RD83-F1
#
_entry.id   AF-A0A2P7RD83-F1
#
_cell.length_a   1.000
_cell.length_b   1.000
_cell.length_c   1.000
_cell.angle_alpha   90.00
_cell.angle_beta   90.00
_cell.angle_gamma   90.00
#
_symmetry.space_group_name_H-M   'P 1'
#
loop_
_entity.id
_entity.type
_entity.pdbx_description
1 polymer ?
#
loop_
_entity_poly.entity_id
_entity_poly.type
_entity_poly.pdbx_seq_one_letter_code
_entity_poly.pdbx_strand_id
1 'polypeptide(L)'
;MFLSFCFLIISFAVSAQVTDQPAHDGEPTEDVRTRLTPFMERYMLDELKALRMEMAGFQVSVKEEVVQKELAVADKAMSYANITVTYFFYLLAGAASVLAIVGWQSLRELKKNAREYAETQMRQITDTYERKLKQIERELQRKTKVIAENYREIERFQEIHALWLRASQEQSPQAKMDIYDQILRIKPGDLDALTHKADAALMMNERQWALSLCNRVMQVDPQNAHALYQRACAHAGVGHEEQALADLELAIQRNVHLRNVAAEDEEFEPLRQHPRFVELTHDGHEPGQGDGGPDGRKSS
;
A
#
# COMPACT_ATOMS: atom_id res chain seq x y z
N MET A 1 44.23 -30.28 -4.59
CA MET A 1 44.07 -31.72 -4.86
C MET A 1 44.50 -31.95 -6.31
N PHE A 2 45.76 -32.40 -6.52
CA PHE A 2 46.34 -32.93 -7.79
C PHE A 2 46.47 -31.92 -8.97
N LEU A 3 47.58 -31.66 -9.68
CA LEU A 3 48.85 -32.33 -10.04
C LEU A 3 49.90 -31.20 -10.26
N SER A 4 51.09 -31.14 -9.65
CA SER A 4 52.31 -31.93 -9.92
C SER A 4 52.77 -31.90 -11.39
N PHE A 5 53.85 -31.17 -11.71
CA PHE A 5 55.27 -31.61 -11.71
C PHE A 5 55.61 -32.47 -12.93
N CYS A 6 56.52 -32.00 -13.80
CA CYS A 6 57.50 -32.80 -14.57
C CYS A 6 58.18 -31.93 -15.64
N PHE A 7 59.34 -31.33 -15.31
CA PHE A 7 60.35 -30.99 -16.32
C PHE A 7 61.73 -31.17 -15.67
N LEU A 8 62.26 -32.39 -15.78
CA LEU A 8 63.61 -32.73 -15.35
C LEU A 8 64.11 -33.87 -16.24
N ILE A 9 64.87 -33.51 -17.28
CA ILE A 9 65.68 -34.42 -18.11
C ILE A 9 67.01 -33.67 -18.30
N ILE A 10 67.91 -33.73 -17.33
CA ILE A 10 69.08 -34.63 -17.25
C ILE A 10 69.84 -34.71 -18.58
N SER A 11 70.76 -33.76 -18.77
CA SER A 11 71.95 -33.90 -19.61
C SER A 11 72.83 -35.02 -19.04
N PHE A 12 73.16 -36.02 -19.86
CA PHE A 12 74.27 -36.92 -19.58
C PHE A 12 75.18 -36.99 -20.81
N ALA A 13 76.25 -36.20 -20.77
CA ALA A 13 77.36 -36.27 -21.69
C ALA A 13 78.27 -37.43 -21.25
N VAL A 14 78.37 -38.48 -22.06
CA VAL A 14 79.36 -39.55 -21.87
C VAL A 14 80.64 -39.10 -22.56
N SER A 15 81.62 -38.70 -21.75
CA SER A 15 82.99 -38.37 -22.15
C SER A 15 83.77 -39.66 -22.42
N ALA A 16 84.58 -39.61 -23.47
CA ALA A 16 85.49 -40.64 -23.91
C ALA A 16 86.52 -41.01 -22.82
N GLN A 17 86.79 -42.31 -22.72
CA GLN A 17 87.99 -42.87 -22.08
C GLN A 17 88.90 -43.40 -23.20
N VAL A 18 90.05 -42.76 -23.38
CA VAL A 18 91.22 -43.38 -23.99
C VAL A 18 92.26 -43.49 -22.88
N THR A 19 92.42 -44.70 -22.36
CA THR A 19 93.46 -45.07 -21.40
C THR A 19 94.78 -45.18 -22.13
N ASP A 20 95.73 -44.36 -21.69
CA ASP A 20 97.13 -44.31 -22.10
C ASP A 20 97.94 -45.01 -20.99
N GLN A 21 98.75 -46.02 -21.33
CA GLN A 21 99.84 -46.59 -20.52
C GLN A 21 100.66 -47.63 -21.33
N PRO A 22 101.94 -47.89 -21.01
CA PRO A 22 103.04 -47.58 -21.93
C PRO A 22 104.06 -48.72 -22.13
N ALA A 23 105.05 -48.42 -23.00
CA ALA A 23 106.43 -48.91 -23.02
C ALA A 23 106.72 -50.40 -23.32
N HIS A 24 107.45 -50.64 -24.41
CA HIS A 24 108.73 -51.32 -24.29
C HIS A 24 109.71 -50.89 -25.39
N ASP A 25 110.85 -50.36 -24.97
CA ASP A 25 112.02 -50.08 -25.78
C ASP A 25 112.68 -51.38 -26.24
N GLY A 26 113.11 -51.41 -27.50
CA GLY A 26 113.89 -52.47 -28.13
C GLY A 26 114.70 -51.89 -29.29
N GLU A 27 116.01 -51.91 -29.09
CA GLU A 27 117.17 -51.47 -29.88
C GLU A 27 117.14 -51.49 -31.44
N PRO A 28 118.07 -50.73 -32.10
CA PRO A 28 117.92 -50.22 -33.45
C PRO A 28 118.25 -51.27 -34.51
N THR A 29 117.23 -51.72 -35.25
CA THR A 29 117.42 -52.60 -36.41
C THR A 29 117.34 -51.79 -37.70
N GLU A 30 118.52 -51.61 -38.28
CA GLU A 30 118.84 -51.53 -39.70
C GLU A 30 117.69 -51.32 -40.69
N ASP A 31 117.85 -50.27 -41.50
CA ASP A 31 117.34 -50.01 -42.85
C ASP A 31 116.86 -51.25 -43.64
N VAL A 32 115.71 -51.84 -43.28
CA VAL A 32 114.98 -52.75 -44.19
C VAL A 32 114.06 -51.89 -45.04
N ARG A 33 114.66 -51.18 -45.99
CA ARG A 33 113.96 -50.74 -47.20
C ARG A 33 113.48 -52.01 -47.93
N THR A 34 112.29 -52.50 -47.60
CA THR A 34 111.54 -53.36 -48.52
C THR A 34 111.28 -52.54 -49.76
N ARG A 35 112.19 -52.68 -50.74
CA ARG A 35 112.03 -52.20 -52.11
C ARG A 35 110.82 -52.93 -52.71
N LEU A 36 109.62 -52.45 -52.41
CA LEU A 36 108.47 -52.69 -53.26
C LEU A 36 108.88 -52.29 -54.67
N THR A 37 108.71 -53.18 -55.64
CA THR A 37 108.99 -52.84 -57.03
C THR A 37 108.02 -51.73 -57.44
N PRO A 38 108.44 -50.78 -58.31
CA PRO A 38 107.60 -49.62 -58.68
C PRO A 38 106.20 -50.00 -59.19
N PHE A 39 106.03 -51.22 -59.70
CA PHE A 39 104.75 -51.76 -60.17
C PHE A 39 103.80 -52.16 -59.04
N MET A 40 104.27 -52.80 -57.96
CA MET A 40 103.41 -53.23 -56.85
C MET A 40 102.93 -52.06 -56.01
N GLU A 41 103.76 -51.04 -55.81
CA GLU A 41 103.37 -49.81 -55.10
C GLU A 41 102.20 -49.11 -55.83
N ARG A 42 102.27 -49.03 -57.16
CA ARG A 42 101.21 -48.43 -57.98
C ARG A 42 99.92 -49.25 -57.94
N TYR A 43 100.00 -50.58 -58.05
CA TYR A 43 98.81 -51.44 -57.99
C TYR A 43 98.08 -51.32 -56.65
N MET A 44 98.82 -51.37 -55.53
CA MET A 44 98.24 -51.21 -54.19
C MET A 44 97.64 -49.82 -53.99
N LEU A 45 98.26 -48.77 -54.54
CA LEU A 45 97.69 -47.42 -54.53
C LEU A 45 96.40 -47.33 -55.36
N ASP A 46 96.35 -47.98 -56.51
CA ASP A 46 95.16 -47.99 -57.37
C ASP A 46 94.00 -48.77 -56.73
N GLU A 47 94.26 -49.92 -56.09
CA GLU A 47 93.25 -50.68 -55.30
C GLU A 47 92.78 -49.90 -54.06
N LEU A 48 93.70 -49.28 -53.30
CA LEU A 48 93.32 -48.43 -52.17
C LEU A 48 92.52 -47.21 -52.61
N LYS A 49 92.82 -46.66 -53.78
CA LYS A 49 92.06 -45.57 -54.38
C LYS A 49 90.69 -46.03 -54.84
N ALA A 50 90.58 -47.20 -55.45
CA ALA A 50 89.31 -47.83 -55.83
C ALA A 50 88.44 -48.10 -54.60
N LEU A 51 88.99 -48.71 -53.56
CA LEU A 51 88.33 -48.94 -52.26
C LEU A 51 87.88 -47.63 -51.59
N ARG A 52 88.70 -46.57 -51.62
CA ARG A 52 88.29 -45.26 -51.09
C ARG A 52 87.15 -44.66 -51.90
N MET A 53 87.19 -44.82 -53.21
CA MET A 53 86.17 -44.32 -54.12
C MET A 53 84.86 -45.09 -53.99
N GLU A 54 84.93 -46.41 -53.78
CA GLU A 54 83.80 -47.28 -53.48
C GLU A 54 83.21 -46.99 -52.09
N MET A 55 84.04 -46.86 -51.05
CA MET A 55 83.61 -46.42 -49.72
C MET A 55 82.94 -45.05 -49.76
N ALA A 56 83.46 -44.11 -50.55
CA ALA A 56 82.86 -42.80 -50.73
C ALA A 56 81.49 -42.91 -51.43
N GLY A 57 81.39 -43.71 -52.49
CA GLY A 57 80.12 -43.97 -53.17
C GLY A 57 79.09 -44.66 -52.27
N PHE A 58 79.53 -45.60 -51.45
CA PHE A 58 78.68 -46.26 -50.44
C PHE A 58 78.23 -45.27 -49.35
N GLN A 59 79.12 -44.43 -48.85
CA GLN A 59 78.75 -43.39 -47.88
C GLN A 59 77.75 -42.38 -48.45
N VAL A 60 77.86 -42.02 -49.73
CA VAL A 60 76.90 -41.13 -50.40
C VAL A 60 75.54 -41.81 -50.50
N SER A 61 75.47 -43.04 -51.02
CA SER A 61 74.19 -43.76 -51.16
C SER A 61 73.51 -44.04 -49.82
N VAL A 62 74.25 -44.44 -48.77
CA VAL A 62 73.69 -44.63 -47.42
C VAL A 62 73.19 -43.31 -46.85
N LYS A 63 73.94 -42.20 -47.02
CA LYS A 63 73.49 -40.88 -46.57
C LYS A 63 72.22 -40.44 -47.30
N GLU A 64 72.16 -40.66 -48.62
CA GLU A 64 70.97 -40.37 -49.42
C GLU A 64 69.75 -41.17 -48.93
N GLU A 65 69.91 -42.47 -48.67
CA GLU A 65 68.81 -43.32 -48.20
C GLU A 65 68.33 -42.94 -46.79
N VAL A 66 69.26 -42.60 -45.88
CA VAL A 66 68.92 -42.14 -44.53
C VAL A 66 68.19 -40.81 -44.57
N VAL A 67 68.69 -39.84 -45.35
CA VAL A 67 68.03 -38.53 -45.50
C VAL A 67 66.66 -38.68 -46.13
N GLN A 68 66.49 -39.55 -47.13
CA GLN A 68 65.17 -39.83 -47.72
C GLN A 68 64.20 -40.46 -46.70
N LYS A 69 64.68 -41.39 -45.85
CA LYS A 69 63.85 -41.96 -44.78
C LYS A 69 63.47 -40.91 -43.74
N GLU A 70 64.39 -40.05 -43.33
CA GLU A 70 64.08 -38.95 -42.39
C GLU A 70 63.08 -37.96 -42.98
N LEU A 71 63.27 -37.54 -44.23
CA LEU A 71 62.32 -36.68 -44.94
C LEU A 71 60.94 -37.33 -45.05
N ALA A 72 60.87 -38.62 -45.39
CA ALA A 72 59.60 -39.35 -45.49
C ALA A 72 58.89 -39.48 -44.13
N VAL A 73 59.64 -39.64 -43.03
CA VAL A 73 59.10 -39.64 -41.67
C VAL A 73 58.62 -38.24 -41.27
N ALA A 74 59.40 -37.20 -41.59
CA ALA A 74 59.04 -35.81 -41.35
C ALA A 74 57.75 -35.42 -42.11
N ASP A 75 57.64 -35.80 -43.39
CA ASP A 75 56.44 -35.55 -44.21
C ASP A 75 55.20 -36.25 -43.64
N LYS A 76 55.33 -37.50 -43.19
CA LYS A 76 54.22 -38.21 -42.52
C LYS A 76 53.82 -37.53 -41.22
N ALA A 77 54.79 -37.14 -40.38
CA ALA A 77 54.52 -36.43 -39.14
C ALA A 77 53.85 -35.06 -39.40
N MET A 78 54.29 -34.34 -40.41
CA MET A 78 53.72 -33.05 -40.82
C MET A 78 52.29 -33.21 -41.37
N SER A 79 52.02 -34.28 -42.13
CA SER A 79 50.68 -34.63 -42.59
C SER A 79 49.73 -34.94 -41.42
N TYR A 80 50.16 -35.75 -40.45
CA TYR A 80 49.36 -36.02 -39.25
C TYR A 80 49.12 -34.77 -38.40
N ALA A 81 50.13 -33.90 -38.26
CA ALA A 81 49.98 -32.62 -37.56
C ALA A 81 48.94 -31.72 -38.26
N ASN A 82 48.99 -31.63 -39.59
CA ASN A 82 48.04 -30.82 -40.34
C ASN A 82 46.60 -31.36 -40.22
N ILE A 83 46.41 -32.68 -40.30
CA ILE A 83 45.11 -33.34 -40.15
C ILE A 83 44.54 -33.14 -38.74
N THR A 84 45.34 -33.34 -37.70
CA THR A 84 44.90 -33.18 -36.30
C THR A 84 44.55 -31.73 -35.96
N VAL A 85 45.36 -30.76 -36.41
CA VAL A 85 45.06 -29.34 -36.28
C VAL A 85 43.75 -29.00 -37.00
N THR A 86 43.56 -29.49 -38.22
CA THR A 86 42.33 -29.28 -38.99
C THR A 86 41.10 -29.84 -38.27
N TYR A 87 41.17 -31.06 -37.74
CA TYR A 87 40.07 -31.65 -36.97
C TYR A 87 39.79 -30.91 -35.66
N PHE A 88 40.82 -30.42 -34.97
CA PHE A 88 40.64 -29.59 -33.77
C PHE A 88 39.89 -28.30 -34.12
N PHE A 89 40.23 -27.65 -35.23
CA PHE A 89 39.47 -26.50 -35.72
C PHE A 89 38.02 -26.85 -36.06
N TYR A 90 37.75 -28.00 -36.67
CA TYR A 90 36.36 -28.43 -36.92
C TYR A 90 35.58 -28.72 -35.64
N LEU A 91 36.21 -29.35 -34.63
CA LEU A 91 35.57 -29.57 -33.34
C LEU A 91 35.26 -28.24 -32.63
N LEU A 92 36.20 -27.29 -32.67
CA LEU A 92 36.01 -25.97 -32.08
C LEU A 92 34.92 -25.17 -32.81
N ALA A 93 34.91 -25.23 -34.14
CA ALA A 93 33.85 -24.61 -34.95
C ALA A 93 32.47 -25.26 -34.69
N GLY A 94 32.43 -26.58 -34.55
CA GLY A 94 31.22 -27.32 -34.19
C GLY A 94 30.69 -26.92 -32.81
N ALA A 95 31.57 -26.90 -31.79
CA ALA A 95 31.22 -26.48 -30.45
C ALA A 95 30.76 -25.01 -30.39
N ALA A 96 31.45 -24.11 -31.10
CA ALA A 96 31.07 -22.70 -31.20
C ALA A 96 29.71 -22.51 -31.89
N SER A 97 29.43 -23.30 -32.94
CA SER A 97 28.14 -23.26 -33.63
C SER A 97 26.99 -23.70 -32.73
N VAL A 98 27.19 -24.79 -31.97
CA VAL A 98 26.21 -25.28 -30.99
C VAL A 98 25.98 -24.22 -29.88
N LEU A 99 27.05 -23.66 -29.32
CA LEU A 99 26.97 -22.60 -28.31
C LEU A 99 26.25 -21.36 -28.82
N ALA A 100 26.48 -20.96 -30.07
CA ALA A 100 25.82 -19.81 -30.68
C ALA A 100 24.31 -20.03 -30.83
N ILE A 101 23.88 -21.23 -31.27
CA ILE A 101 22.46 -21.58 -31.42
C ILE A 101 21.76 -21.58 -30.05
N VAL A 102 22.35 -22.26 -29.07
CA VAL A 102 21.80 -22.34 -27.70
C VAL A 102 21.79 -20.97 -27.03
N GLY A 103 22.87 -20.20 -27.16
CA GLY A 103 22.98 -18.85 -26.64
C GLY A 103 21.93 -17.90 -27.23
N TRP A 104 21.68 -17.99 -28.55
CA TRP A 104 20.68 -17.18 -29.22
C TRP A 104 19.25 -17.52 -28.77
N GLN A 105 18.93 -18.81 -28.61
CA GLN A 105 17.62 -19.23 -28.08
C GLN A 105 17.41 -18.72 -26.65
N SER A 106 18.40 -18.89 -25.78
CA SER A 106 18.35 -18.41 -24.39
C SER A 106 18.17 -16.90 -24.30
N LEU A 107 18.96 -16.10 -25.05
CA LEU A 107 18.82 -14.64 -25.10
C LEU A 107 17.43 -14.20 -25.57
N ARG A 108 16.86 -14.91 -26.56
CA ARG A 108 15.52 -14.63 -27.08
C ARG A 108 14.45 -14.96 -26.05
N GLU A 109 14.57 -16.07 -25.33
CA GLU A 109 13.68 -16.45 -24.24
C GLU A 109 13.76 -15.45 -23.07
N LEU A 110 14.97 -15.07 -22.67
CA LEU A 110 15.19 -14.06 -21.62
C LEU A 110 14.52 -12.73 -21.97
N LYS A 111 14.67 -12.27 -23.22
CA LYS A 111 14.00 -11.04 -23.70
C LYS A 111 12.48 -11.17 -23.69
N LYS A 112 11.92 -12.32 -24.07
CA LYS A 112 10.47 -12.56 -24.03
C LYS A 112 9.97 -12.57 -22.59
N ASN A 113 10.59 -13.35 -21.72
CA ASN A 113 10.18 -13.49 -20.32
C ASN A 113 10.31 -12.17 -19.56
N ALA A 114 11.38 -11.40 -19.80
CA ALA A 114 11.55 -10.07 -19.20
C ALA A 114 10.46 -9.09 -19.67
N ARG A 115 10.08 -9.14 -20.95
CA ARG A 115 9.00 -8.31 -21.49
C ARG A 115 7.64 -8.72 -20.92
N GLU A 116 7.37 -10.02 -20.84
CA GLU A 116 6.12 -10.56 -20.29
C GLU A 116 5.99 -10.27 -18.79
N TYR A 117 7.07 -10.38 -18.04
CA TYR A 117 7.12 -9.96 -16.63
C TYR A 117 6.84 -8.46 -16.49
N ALA A 118 7.49 -7.62 -17.28
CA ALA A 118 7.27 -6.18 -17.27
C ALA A 118 5.82 -5.82 -17.63
N GLU A 119 5.25 -6.45 -18.66
CA GLU A 119 3.85 -6.26 -19.06
C GLU A 119 2.88 -6.70 -17.95
N THR A 120 3.16 -7.82 -17.28
CA THR A 120 2.33 -8.33 -16.18
C THR A 120 2.37 -7.41 -14.97
N GLN A 121 3.56 -6.97 -14.57
CA GLN A 121 3.72 -6.02 -13.46
C GLN A 121 3.06 -4.68 -13.77
N MET A 122 3.23 -4.17 -14.99
CA MET A 122 2.57 -2.93 -15.42
C MET A 122 1.04 -3.07 -15.35
N ARG A 123 0.47 -4.19 -15.83
CA ARG A 123 -0.97 -4.46 -15.75
C ARG A 123 -1.47 -4.52 -14.31
N GLN A 124 -0.74 -5.20 -13.43
CA GLN A 124 -1.09 -5.27 -12.01
C GLN A 124 -1.11 -3.89 -11.36
N ILE A 125 -0.07 -3.08 -11.61
CA ILE A 125 0.01 -1.71 -11.12
C ILE A 125 -1.19 -0.90 -11.63
N THR A 126 -1.44 -0.90 -12.94
CA THR A 126 -2.57 -0.18 -13.55
C THR A 126 -3.91 -0.60 -12.94
N ASP A 127 -4.16 -1.90 -12.79
CA ASP A 127 -5.41 -2.42 -12.20
C ASP A 127 -5.54 -2.05 -10.71
N THR A 128 -4.45 -2.10 -9.93
CA THR A 128 -4.48 -1.64 -8.54
C THR A 128 -4.80 -0.15 -8.43
N TYR A 129 -4.27 0.69 -9.33
CA TYR A 129 -4.59 2.12 -9.36
C TYR A 129 -6.01 2.39 -9.84
N GLU A 130 -6.49 1.67 -10.84
CA GLU A 130 -7.86 1.76 -11.31
C GLU A 130 -8.85 1.41 -10.20
N ARG A 131 -8.60 0.32 -9.45
CA ARG A 131 -9.41 -0.08 -8.30
C ARG A 131 -9.40 0.97 -7.19
N LYS A 132 -8.24 1.52 -6.84
CA LYS A 132 -8.12 2.60 -5.85
C LYS A 132 -8.85 3.86 -6.28
N LEU A 133 -8.73 4.25 -7.55
CA LEU A 133 -9.40 5.43 -8.09
C LEU A 133 -10.92 5.26 -8.04
N LYS A 134 -11.44 4.10 -8.46
CA LYS A 134 -12.86 3.75 -8.34
C LYS A 134 -13.36 3.72 -6.90
N GLN A 135 -12.51 3.36 -5.93
CA GLN A 135 -12.88 3.42 -4.52
C GLN A 135 -12.98 4.87 -4.03
N ILE A 136 -11.97 5.69 -4.34
CA ILE A 136 -11.96 7.12 -3.99
C ILE A 136 -13.17 7.83 -4.60
N GLU A 137 -13.49 7.55 -5.87
CA GLU A 137 -14.66 8.11 -6.54
C GLU A 137 -15.96 7.75 -5.83
N ARG A 138 -16.16 6.45 -5.49
CA ARG A 138 -17.35 5.99 -4.76
C ARG A 138 -17.45 6.64 -3.37
N GLU A 139 -16.34 6.74 -2.65
CA GLU A 139 -16.30 7.38 -1.34
C GLU A 139 -16.62 8.88 -1.44
N LEU A 140 -16.07 9.55 -2.46
CA LEU A 140 -16.34 10.96 -2.72
C LEU A 140 -17.81 11.18 -3.05
N GLN A 141 -18.38 10.40 -3.97
CA GLN A 141 -19.80 10.47 -4.33
C GLN A 141 -20.71 10.25 -3.11
N ARG A 142 -20.41 9.25 -2.28
CA ARG A 142 -21.15 8.97 -1.05
C ARG A 142 -21.07 10.15 -0.07
N LYS A 143 -19.88 10.67 0.19
CA LYS A 143 -19.68 11.81 1.10
C LYS A 143 -20.39 13.05 0.57
N THR A 144 -20.29 13.34 -0.72
CA THR A 144 -20.99 14.48 -1.34
C THR A 144 -22.50 14.36 -1.19
N LYS A 145 -23.07 13.17 -1.36
CA LYS A 145 -24.50 12.95 -1.16
C LYS A 145 -24.94 13.25 0.27
N VAL A 146 -24.20 12.72 1.26
CA VAL A 146 -24.48 12.97 2.68
C VAL A 146 -24.34 14.46 3.01
N ILE A 147 -23.31 15.12 2.48
CA ILE A 147 -23.11 16.55 2.66
C ILE A 147 -24.30 17.34 2.09
N ALA A 148 -24.77 17.00 0.89
CA ALA A 148 -25.92 17.65 0.29
C ALA A 148 -27.22 17.43 1.09
N GLU A 149 -27.42 16.24 1.65
CA GLU A 149 -28.55 15.94 2.54
C GLU A 149 -28.47 16.76 3.83
N ASN A 150 -27.29 16.79 4.47
CA ASN A 150 -27.05 17.59 5.67
C ASN A 150 -27.26 19.09 5.41
N TYR A 151 -26.83 19.62 4.25
CA TYR A 151 -27.07 21.02 3.90
C TYR A 151 -28.57 21.33 3.82
N ARG A 152 -29.39 20.45 3.23
CA ARG A 152 -30.85 20.62 3.19
C ARG A 152 -31.49 20.55 4.58
N GLU A 153 -30.95 19.74 5.48
CA GLU A 153 -31.40 19.71 6.87
C GLU A 153 -31.07 20.99 7.62
N ILE A 154 -29.85 21.51 7.45
CA ILE A 154 -29.43 22.78 8.05
C ILE A 154 -30.29 23.92 7.51
N GLU A 155 -30.54 23.96 6.21
CA GLU A 155 -31.38 24.97 5.58
C GLU A 155 -32.82 24.94 6.13
N ARG A 156 -33.44 23.74 6.23
CA ARG A 156 -34.76 23.57 6.85
C ARG A 156 -34.77 24.00 8.31
N PHE A 157 -33.73 23.67 9.08
CA PHE A 157 -33.61 24.09 10.48
C PHE A 157 -33.51 25.61 10.60
N GLN A 158 -32.69 26.25 9.75
CA GLN A 158 -32.55 27.71 9.71
C GLN A 158 -33.86 28.39 9.32
N GLU A 159 -34.59 27.85 8.35
CA GLU A 159 -35.91 28.35 7.94
C GLU A 159 -36.91 28.27 9.10
N ILE A 160 -37.03 27.10 9.74
CA ILE A 160 -37.89 26.94 10.93
C ILE A 160 -37.48 27.90 12.04
N HIS A 161 -36.19 28.04 12.32
CA HIS A 161 -35.69 28.95 13.36
C HIS A 161 -36.00 30.42 13.04
N ALA A 162 -35.86 30.84 11.78
CA ALA A 162 -36.24 32.18 11.35
C ALA A 162 -37.74 32.43 11.50
N LEU A 163 -38.58 31.43 11.20
CA LEU A 163 -40.02 31.51 11.42
C LEU A 163 -40.36 31.62 12.91
N TRP A 164 -39.69 30.85 13.78
CA TRP A 164 -39.84 30.97 15.24
C TRP A 164 -39.48 32.37 15.76
N LEU A 165 -38.34 32.90 15.30
CA LEU A 165 -37.91 34.24 15.69
C LEU A 165 -38.90 35.30 15.22
N ARG A 166 -39.46 35.15 14.02
CA ARG A 166 -40.51 36.02 13.51
C ARG A 166 -41.78 35.93 14.35
N ALA A 167 -42.27 34.72 14.64
CA ALA A 167 -43.47 34.53 15.46
C ALA A 167 -43.35 35.16 16.85
N SER A 168 -42.16 35.12 17.45
CA SER A 168 -41.86 35.75 18.74
C SER A 168 -41.93 37.29 18.70
N GLN A 169 -41.59 37.90 17.56
CA GLN A 169 -41.62 39.36 17.38
C GLN A 169 -42.98 39.90 16.94
N GLU A 170 -43.82 39.08 16.30
CA GLU A 170 -45.15 39.50 15.88
C GLU A 170 -46.06 39.75 17.09
N GLN A 171 -46.82 40.85 17.04
CA GLN A 171 -47.80 41.20 18.08
C GLN A 171 -49.19 40.65 17.77
N SER A 172 -49.53 40.52 16.49
CA SER A 172 -50.85 40.06 16.04
C SER A 172 -50.99 38.54 16.21
N PRO A 173 -52.01 38.05 16.94
CA PRO A 173 -52.20 36.62 17.14
C PRO A 173 -52.54 35.89 15.84
N GLN A 174 -53.29 36.53 14.92
CA GLN A 174 -53.59 35.95 13.61
C GLN A 174 -52.30 35.74 12.78
N ALA A 175 -51.39 36.71 12.80
CA ALA A 175 -50.11 36.59 12.09
C ALA A 175 -49.23 35.48 12.69
N LYS A 176 -49.23 35.33 14.03
CA LYS A 176 -48.55 34.20 14.71
C LYS A 176 -49.09 32.86 14.24
N MET A 177 -50.41 32.71 14.14
CA MET A 177 -51.05 31.48 13.66
C MET A 177 -50.58 31.09 12.26
N ASP A 178 -50.54 32.07 11.35
CA ASP A 178 -50.10 31.85 9.96
C ASP A 178 -48.62 31.44 9.88
N ILE A 179 -47.78 31.95 10.80
CA ILE A 179 -46.37 31.57 10.89
C ILE A 179 -46.22 30.16 11.46
N TYR A 180 -46.98 29.81 12.52
CA TYR A 180 -46.97 28.45 13.05
C TYR A 180 -47.49 27.44 12.01
N ASP A 181 -48.45 27.81 11.18
CA ASP A 181 -48.88 26.99 10.05
C ASP A 181 -47.77 26.76 9.01
N GLN A 182 -46.90 27.76 8.78
CA GLN A 182 -45.72 27.57 7.93
C GLN A 182 -44.73 26.59 8.58
N ILE A 183 -44.47 26.72 9.89
CA ILE A 183 -43.60 25.78 10.62
C ILE A 183 -44.14 24.36 10.54
N LEU A 184 -45.45 24.18 10.75
CA LEU A 184 -46.11 22.88 10.69
C LEU A 184 -46.18 22.29 9.27
N ARG A 185 -46.11 23.11 8.21
CA ARG A 185 -45.95 22.59 6.84
C ARG A 185 -44.56 21.99 6.62
N ILE A 186 -43.52 22.58 7.21
CA ILE A 186 -42.14 22.09 7.08
C ILE A 186 -41.91 20.90 8.03
N LYS A 187 -42.43 20.97 9.26
CA LYS A 187 -42.33 19.93 10.29
C LYS A 187 -43.71 19.65 10.91
N PRO A 188 -44.51 18.76 10.31
CA PRO A 188 -45.89 18.48 10.76
C PRO A 188 -46.02 17.88 12.16
N GLY A 189 -44.95 17.29 12.69
CA GLY A 189 -44.91 16.68 14.02
C GLY A 189 -44.29 17.58 15.10
N ASP A 190 -44.15 18.89 14.84
CA ASP A 190 -43.62 19.82 15.83
C ASP A 190 -44.68 20.12 16.91
N LEU A 191 -44.52 19.49 18.08
CA LEU A 191 -45.45 19.65 19.20
C LEU A 191 -45.41 21.07 19.77
N ASP A 192 -44.24 21.71 19.80
CA ASP A 192 -44.08 23.07 20.31
C ASP A 192 -44.79 24.07 19.38
N ALA A 193 -44.70 23.87 18.06
CA ALA A 193 -45.46 24.70 17.12
C ALA A 193 -46.98 24.53 17.29
N LEU A 194 -47.46 23.34 17.64
CA LEU A 194 -48.88 23.11 17.94
C LEU A 194 -49.33 23.76 19.25
N THR A 195 -48.52 23.70 20.32
CA THR A 195 -48.85 24.34 21.60
C THR A 195 -48.84 25.86 21.49
N HIS A 196 -47.85 26.44 20.81
CA HIS A 196 -47.79 27.87 20.56
C HIS A 196 -48.88 28.36 19.58
N LYS A 197 -49.34 27.49 18.67
CA LYS A 197 -50.53 27.78 17.86
C LYS A 197 -51.80 27.78 18.71
N ALA A 198 -51.93 26.88 19.68
CA ALA A 198 -53.07 26.86 20.60
C ALA A 198 -53.12 28.13 21.47
N ASP A 199 -51.96 28.59 21.94
CA ASP A 199 -51.80 29.87 22.65
C ASP A 199 -52.29 31.06 21.79
N ALA A 200 -51.81 31.15 20.54
CA ALA A 200 -52.28 32.19 19.62
C ALA A 200 -53.79 32.11 19.32
N ALA A 201 -54.38 30.91 19.32
CA ALA A 201 -55.82 30.74 19.18
C ALA A 201 -56.59 31.23 20.43
N LEU A 202 -56.03 31.04 21.63
CA LEU A 202 -56.61 31.58 22.87
C LEU A 202 -56.59 33.10 22.90
N MET A 203 -55.51 33.73 22.44
CA MET A 203 -55.42 35.18 22.28
C MET A 203 -56.50 35.75 21.34
N MET A 204 -57.04 34.94 20.43
CA MET A 204 -58.16 35.31 19.54
C MET A 204 -59.52 34.90 20.09
N ASN A 205 -59.59 34.40 21.33
CA ASN A 205 -60.78 33.87 21.97
C ASN A 205 -61.39 32.63 21.26
N GLU A 206 -60.61 31.93 20.42
CA GLU A 206 -61.00 30.72 19.70
C GLU A 206 -60.75 29.46 20.55
N ARG A 207 -61.39 29.41 21.73
CA ARG A 207 -61.10 28.43 22.79
C ARG A 207 -61.35 26.98 22.38
N GLN A 208 -62.41 26.72 21.60
CA GLN A 208 -62.70 25.37 21.09
C GLN A 208 -61.61 24.86 20.15
N TRP A 209 -61.04 25.75 19.34
CA TRP A 209 -59.96 25.40 18.44
C TRP A 209 -58.67 25.12 19.21
N ALA A 210 -58.34 25.96 20.19
CA ALA A 210 -57.21 25.72 21.10
C ALA A 210 -57.31 24.35 21.81
N LEU A 211 -58.49 23.99 22.32
CA LEU A 211 -58.73 22.66 22.91
C LEU A 211 -58.41 21.53 21.92
N SER A 212 -58.85 21.66 20.66
CA SER A 212 -58.58 20.64 19.65
C SER A 212 -57.08 20.51 19.36
N LEU A 213 -56.33 21.61 19.33
CA LEU A 213 -54.88 21.62 19.11
C LEU A 213 -54.14 20.99 20.29
N CYS A 214 -54.47 21.39 21.52
CA CYS A 214 -53.89 20.81 22.73
C CYS A 214 -54.20 19.30 22.84
N ASN A 215 -55.41 18.88 22.50
CA ASN A 215 -55.77 17.46 22.52
C ASN A 215 -54.94 16.64 21.50
N ARG A 216 -54.57 17.21 20.36
CA ARG A 216 -53.66 16.53 19.41
C ARG A 216 -52.25 16.40 19.98
N VAL A 217 -51.74 17.43 20.67
CA VAL A 217 -50.45 17.34 21.37
C VAL A 217 -50.50 16.26 22.45
N MET A 218 -51.57 16.24 23.24
CA MET A 218 -51.78 15.28 24.33
C MET A 218 -51.94 13.83 23.86
N GLN A 219 -52.32 13.59 22.60
CA GLN A 219 -52.32 12.24 22.02
C GLN A 219 -50.90 11.71 21.77
N VAL A 220 -49.94 12.60 21.51
CA VAL A 220 -48.54 12.24 21.21
C VAL A 220 -47.68 12.32 22.46
N ASP A 221 -47.80 13.42 23.22
CA ASP A 221 -47.12 13.65 24.48
C ASP A 221 -48.13 14.06 25.56
N PRO A 222 -48.66 13.08 26.32
CA PRO A 222 -49.59 13.35 27.42
C PRO A 222 -48.95 14.06 28.62
N GLN A 223 -47.63 14.25 28.65
CA GLN A 223 -46.92 14.87 29.77
C GLN A 223 -46.45 16.30 29.44
N ASN A 224 -46.80 16.82 28.27
CA ASN A 224 -46.42 18.17 27.86
C ASN A 224 -47.08 19.23 28.77
N ALA A 225 -46.28 19.84 29.65
CA ALA A 225 -46.75 20.80 30.64
C ALA A 225 -47.40 22.04 30.00
N HIS A 226 -46.84 22.54 28.90
CA HIS A 226 -47.37 23.71 28.19
C HIS A 226 -48.70 23.38 27.49
N ALA A 227 -48.83 22.20 26.88
CA ALA A 227 -50.09 21.77 26.26
C ALA A 227 -51.20 21.60 27.31
N LEU A 228 -50.88 20.99 28.47
CA LEU A 228 -51.80 20.86 29.60
C LEU A 228 -52.26 22.21 30.12
N TYR A 229 -51.32 23.15 30.30
CA TYR A 229 -51.63 24.51 30.72
C TYR A 229 -52.53 25.25 29.73
N GLN A 230 -52.19 25.25 28.44
CA GLN A 230 -53.01 25.89 27.41
C GLN A 230 -54.39 25.24 27.30
N ARG A 231 -54.49 23.93 27.52
CA ARG A 231 -55.79 23.23 27.60
C ARG A 231 -56.60 23.65 28.82
N ALA A 232 -55.94 23.85 29.97
CA ALA A 232 -56.57 24.36 31.19
C ALA A 232 -57.12 25.78 31.00
N CYS A 233 -56.35 26.70 30.39
CA CYS A 233 -56.82 28.05 30.06
C CYS A 233 -58.03 28.00 29.12
N ALA A 234 -57.98 27.15 28.10
CA ALA A 234 -59.08 26.95 27.17
C ALA A 234 -60.35 26.40 27.86
N HIS A 235 -60.20 25.45 28.78
CA HIS A 235 -61.31 24.90 29.57
C HIS A 235 -61.90 25.92 30.55
N ALA A 236 -61.07 26.71 31.22
CA ALA A 236 -61.50 27.77 32.14
C ALA A 236 -62.42 28.77 31.42
N GLY A 237 -62.01 29.23 30.24
CA GLY A 237 -62.81 30.19 29.47
C GLY A 237 -64.05 29.63 28.78
N VAL A 238 -64.16 28.30 28.61
CA VAL A 238 -65.40 27.64 28.14
C VAL A 238 -66.35 27.35 29.32
N GLY A 239 -65.90 27.47 30.57
CA GLY A 239 -66.67 27.17 31.78
C GLY A 239 -66.59 25.70 32.22
N HIS A 240 -65.60 24.95 31.74
CA HIS A 240 -65.33 23.57 32.14
C HIS A 240 -64.36 23.55 33.34
N GLU A 241 -64.84 24.02 34.49
CA GLU A 241 -64.02 24.33 35.67
C GLU A 241 -63.25 23.11 36.20
N GLU A 242 -63.90 21.95 36.34
CA GLU A 242 -63.28 20.73 36.86
C GLU A 242 -62.17 20.20 35.94
N GLN A 243 -62.38 20.23 34.62
CA GLN A 243 -61.36 19.84 33.65
C GLN A 243 -60.18 20.82 33.65
N ALA A 244 -60.47 22.13 33.75
CA ALA A 244 -59.43 23.16 33.82
C ALA A 244 -58.53 22.97 35.05
N LEU A 245 -59.11 22.71 36.22
CA LEU A 245 -58.36 22.49 37.46
C LEU A 245 -57.52 21.21 37.42
N ALA A 246 -58.07 20.12 36.88
CA ALA A 246 -57.34 18.86 36.74
C ALA A 246 -56.14 19.00 35.80
N ASP A 247 -56.31 19.68 34.66
CA ASP A 247 -55.23 19.92 33.71
C ASP A 247 -54.18 20.88 34.26
N LEU A 248 -54.60 21.92 34.98
CA LEU A 248 -53.71 22.88 35.63
C LEU A 248 -52.88 22.21 36.73
N GLU A 249 -53.48 21.35 37.55
CA GLU A 249 -52.78 20.58 38.57
C GLU A 249 -51.69 19.70 37.94
N LEU A 250 -52.02 18.97 36.87
CA LEU A 250 -51.05 18.18 36.12
C LEU A 250 -49.96 19.05 35.51
N ALA A 251 -50.30 20.21 34.96
CA ALA A 251 -49.32 21.14 34.38
C ALA A 251 -48.32 21.64 35.44
N ILE A 252 -48.80 22.04 36.61
CA ILE A 252 -47.98 22.53 37.73
C ILE A 252 -47.09 21.42 38.29
N GLN A 253 -47.59 20.18 38.40
CA GLN A 253 -46.78 19.04 38.83
C GLN A 253 -45.60 18.79 37.88
N ARG A 254 -45.74 19.10 36.59
CA ARG A 254 -44.68 18.93 35.59
C ARG A 254 -43.74 20.12 35.50
N ASN A 255 -44.27 21.34 35.61
CA ASN A 255 -43.48 22.55 35.63
C ASN A 255 -44.00 23.49 36.72
N VAL A 256 -43.27 23.50 37.84
CA VAL A 256 -43.61 24.30 39.03
C VAL A 256 -43.68 25.80 38.71
N HIS A 257 -42.94 26.29 37.70
CA HIS A 257 -43.01 27.70 37.31
C HIS A 257 -44.40 28.12 36.82
N LEU A 258 -45.16 27.19 36.24
CA LEU A 258 -46.53 27.44 35.78
C LEU A 258 -47.48 27.80 36.92
N ARG A 259 -47.15 27.48 38.18
CA ARG A 259 -47.92 27.93 39.35
C ARG A 259 -48.03 29.45 39.39
N ASN A 260 -46.89 30.12 39.28
CA ASN A 260 -46.81 31.57 39.40
C ASN A 260 -47.45 32.24 38.18
N VAL A 261 -47.21 31.66 36.99
CA VAL A 261 -47.84 32.13 35.75
C VAL A 261 -49.36 32.00 35.83
N ALA A 262 -49.88 30.87 36.30
CA ALA A 262 -51.33 30.65 36.48
C ALA A 262 -51.96 31.63 37.48
N ALA A 263 -51.23 32.02 38.52
CA ALA A 263 -51.72 32.98 39.52
C ALA A 263 -51.88 34.40 38.95
N GLU A 264 -51.06 34.78 37.96
CA GLU A 264 -51.09 36.10 37.34
C GLU A 264 -51.99 36.15 36.09
N ASP A 265 -52.22 35.02 35.42
CA ASP A 265 -52.93 34.96 34.15
C ASP A 265 -54.43 35.34 34.26
N GLU A 266 -54.93 36.10 33.28
CA GLU A 266 -56.31 36.60 33.22
C GLU A 266 -57.29 35.48 32.82
N GLU A 267 -56.81 34.45 32.12
CA GLU A 267 -57.63 33.32 31.65
C GLU A 267 -58.26 32.51 32.80
N PHE A 268 -57.69 32.59 34.00
CA PHE A 268 -58.19 31.92 35.19
C PHE A 268 -59.04 32.81 36.11
N GLU A 269 -59.36 34.05 35.72
CA GLU A 269 -60.23 34.94 36.49
C GLU A 269 -61.54 34.28 36.97
N PRO A 270 -62.24 33.47 36.14
CA PRO A 270 -63.45 32.76 36.58
C PRO A 270 -63.20 31.75 37.71
N LEU A 271 -61.99 31.19 37.79
CA LEU A 271 -61.61 30.13 38.73
C LEU A 271 -60.89 30.66 39.98
N ARG A 272 -60.55 31.96 40.06
CA ARG A 272 -59.80 32.53 41.19
C ARG A 272 -60.47 32.33 42.55
N GLN A 273 -61.80 32.27 42.58
CA GLN A 273 -62.57 32.07 43.81
C GLN A 273 -62.70 30.58 44.19
N HIS A 274 -62.31 29.66 43.30
CA HIS A 274 -62.45 28.24 43.51
C HIS A 274 -61.40 27.74 44.52
N PRO A 275 -61.79 27.01 45.58
CA PRO A 275 -60.87 26.61 46.66
C PRO A 275 -59.67 25.79 46.16
N ARG A 276 -59.90 24.88 45.20
CA ARG A 276 -58.81 24.11 44.57
C ARG A 276 -57.81 24.98 43.80
N PHE A 277 -58.27 26.06 43.15
CA PHE A 277 -57.37 26.96 42.42
C PHE A 277 -56.47 27.73 43.38
N VAL A 278 -57.03 28.19 44.49
CA VAL A 278 -56.28 28.89 45.55
C VAL A 278 -55.19 27.97 46.13
N GLU A 279 -55.51 26.70 46.39
CA GLU A 279 -54.54 25.70 46.87
C GLU A 279 -53.42 25.41 45.86
N LEU A 280 -53.74 25.35 44.57
CA LEU A 280 -52.75 25.11 43.51
C LEU A 280 -51.80 26.29 43.29
N THR A 281 -52.29 27.52 43.49
CA THR A 281 -51.57 28.78 43.25
C THR A 281 -50.85 29.35 44.47
N HIS A 282 -51.29 29.03 45.69
CA HIS A 282 -50.59 29.42 46.91
C HIS A 282 -49.40 28.50 47.16
N ASP A 283 -48.22 29.10 47.33
CA ASP A 283 -47.06 28.38 47.81
C ASP A 283 -47.32 27.80 49.20
N GLY A 284 -46.94 26.54 49.42
CA GLY A 284 -46.75 25.98 50.76
C GLY A 284 -45.59 26.62 51.53
N HIS A 285 -45.27 27.89 51.28
CA HIS A 285 -44.38 28.69 52.10
C HIS A 285 -45.22 29.53 53.07
N GLU A 286 -45.38 29.03 54.29
CA GLU A 286 -45.79 29.87 55.41
C GLU A 286 -44.81 31.05 55.56
N PRO A 287 -45.26 32.31 55.54
CA PRO A 287 -44.48 33.42 56.06
C PRO A 287 -44.65 33.42 57.58
N GLY A 288 -43.88 32.59 58.31
CA GLY A 288 -44.22 32.39 59.73
C GLY A 288 -43.33 31.52 60.60
N GLN A 289 -42.01 31.48 60.41
CA GLN A 289 -41.12 31.10 61.50
C GLN A 289 -40.15 32.23 61.82
N GLY A 290 -40.52 32.95 62.88
CA GLY A 290 -39.76 34.04 63.44
C GLY A 290 -38.34 33.61 63.78
N ASP A 291 -37.41 34.40 63.28
CA ASP A 291 -36.04 34.49 63.77
C ASP A 291 -36.07 34.89 65.25
N GLY A 292 -36.15 33.88 66.11
CA GLY A 292 -36.07 33.98 67.55
C GLY A 292 -34.77 33.32 68.02
N GLY A 293 -33.69 34.08 68.04
CA GLY A 293 -32.39 33.66 68.60
C GLY A 293 -31.59 34.87 69.09
N PRO A 294 -31.07 34.88 70.34
CA PRO A 294 -30.90 36.10 71.11
C PRO A 294 -29.57 36.83 70.91
N ASP A 295 -29.65 38.12 71.21
CA ASP A 295 -28.63 39.05 71.70
C ASP A 295 -27.35 38.42 72.31
N GLY A 296 -26.18 38.98 71.96
CA GLY A 296 -24.99 38.82 72.79
C GLY A 296 -23.62 39.13 72.15
N ARG A 297 -23.09 40.31 72.52
CA ARG A 297 -21.66 40.78 72.57
C ARG A 297 -21.28 41.75 71.44
N LYS A 298 -21.15 43.07 71.73
CA LYS A 298 -19.99 43.76 72.35
C LYS A 298 -18.68 43.33 71.66
N SER A 299 -17.84 44.22 71.13
CA SER A 299 -17.23 45.38 71.79
C SER A 299 -16.38 46.17 70.78
N SER A 300 -16.30 47.49 71.01
CA SER A 300 -15.14 48.41 70.85
C SER A 300 -14.39 48.46 69.52
#